data_AF-A0A847EXB7-F1
#
_entry.id   AF-A0A847EXB7-F1
#
_cell.length_a   1.000
_cell.length_b   1.000
_cell.length_c   1.000
_cell.angle_alpha   90.00
_cell.angle_beta   90.00
_cell.angle_gamma   90.00
#
_symmetry.space_group_name_H-M   'P 1'
#
loop_
_entity.id
_entity.type
_entity.pdbx_description
1 polymer ?
#
loop_
_entity_poly.entity_id
_entity_poly.type
_entity_poly.pdbx_seq_one_letter_code
_entity_poly.pdbx_strand_id
1 'polypeptide(L)'
;EFGGYVRCIYSRNNFTPEWLKNVALTTKVDFFSNYLHNPQNVDVNWENMIALKVNKYISVNLTTHLIYDDDVRFDVLNDDGVTTRKVAKLQFKEIVGAGVSFKF
;
A
#
# COMPACT_ATOMS: atom_id res chain seq x y z
N GLU A 1 -18.43 7.85 -10.89
CA GLU A 1 -17.55 9.04 -10.85
C GLU A 1 -16.90 9.22 -12.20
N PHE A 2 -16.62 10.45 -12.61
CA PHE A 2 -15.87 10.76 -13.84
C PHE A 2 -14.63 11.51 -13.43
N GLY A 3 -13.46 11.02 -13.82
CA GLY A 3 -12.21 11.46 -13.21
C GLY A 3 -10.97 11.01 -13.95
N GLY A 4 -9.83 11.53 -13.50
CA GLY A 4 -8.51 11.11 -13.95
C GLY A 4 -8.01 9.92 -13.16
N TYR A 5 -7.36 8.98 -13.82
CA TYR A 5 -6.73 7.82 -13.18
C TYR A 5 -5.31 7.62 -13.70
N VAL A 6 -4.35 7.53 -12.79
CA VAL A 6 -2.95 7.26 -13.10
C VAL A 6 -2.48 6.09 -12.25
N ARG A 7 -1.93 5.07 -12.92
CA ARG A 7 -1.31 3.91 -12.27
C ARG A 7 0.15 3.83 -12.68
N CYS A 8 1.02 3.84 -11.69
CA CYS A 8 2.46 3.67 -11.83
C CYS A 8 2.87 2.36 -11.16
N ILE A 9 3.51 1.47 -11.90
CA ILE A 9 4.05 0.22 -11.36
C ILE A 9 5.55 0.18 -11.64
N TYR A 10 6.33 -0.10 -10.60
CA TYR A 10 7.76 -0.32 -10.71
C TYR A 10 8.15 -1.64 -10.04
N SER A 11 8.94 -2.45 -10.73
CA SER A 11 9.45 -3.72 -10.20
C SER A 11 10.96 -3.83 -10.42
N ARG A 12 11.66 -4.28 -9.38
CA ARG A 12 13.10 -4.49 -9.40
C ARG A 12 13.48 -5.74 -8.61
N ASN A 13 14.30 -6.58 -9.20
CA ASN A 13 14.79 -7.83 -8.61
C ASN A 13 16.32 -8.00 -8.69
N ASN A 14 17.04 -6.99 -9.20
CA ASN A 14 18.48 -7.02 -9.47
C ASN A 14 19.21 -5.91 -8.71
N PHE A 15 19.23 -6.02 -7.40
CA PHE A 15 19.94 -5.08 -6.55
C PHE A 15 21.45 -5.34 -6.58
N THR A 16 22.24 -4.27 -6.70
CA THR A 16 23.72 -4.33 -6.71
C THR A 16 24.32 -4.81 -5.38
N PRO A 17 23.82 -4.38 -4.20
CA PRO A 17 24.35 -4.85 -2.93
C PRO A 17 24.10 -6.35 -2.75
N GLU A 18 25.13 -7.07 -2.28
CA GLU A 18 25.13 -8.53 -2.16
C GLU A 18 24.00 -9.08 -1.29
N TRP A 19 23.65 -8.36 -0.21
CA TRP A 19 22.58 -8.71 0.72
C TRP A 19 21.16 -8.53 0.14
N LEU A 20 21.01 -7.81 -0.98
CA LEU A 20 19.73 -7.62 -1.67
C LEU A 20 19.57 -8.49 -2.93
N LYS A 21 20.56 -9.32 -3.29
CA LYS A 21 20.52 -10.15 -4.51
C LYS A 21 19.31 -11.10 -4.57
N ASN A 22 18.75 -11.45 -3.40
CA ASN A 22 17.59 -12.34 -3.27
C ASN A 22 16.29 -11.58 -2.94
N VAL A 23 16.28 -10.26 -3.13
CA VAL A 23 15.11 -9.41 -2.89
C VAL A 23 14.48 -9.01 -4.21
N ALA A 24 13.18 -9.23 -4.33
CA ALA A 24 12.33 -8.64 -5.35
C ALA A 24 11.43 -7.59 -4.69
N LEU A 25 11.43 -6.39 -5.25
CA LEU A 25 10.58 -5.27 -4.84
C LEU A 25 9.65 -4.94 -5.99
N THR A 26 8.35 -4.83 -5.69
CA THR A 26 7.35 -4.24 -6.56
C THR A 26 6.64 -3.15 -5.78
N THR A 27 6.54 -1.96 -6.36
CA THR A 27 5.76 -0.85 -5.83
C THR A 27 4.76 -0.39 -6.87
N LYS A 28 3.54 -0.11 -6.43
CA LYS A 28 2.41 0.30 -7.26
C LYS A 28 1.75 1.48 -6.59
N VAL A 29 1.64 2.58 -7.31
CA VAL A 29 0.92 3.76 -6.86
C VAL A 29 -0.22 4.03 -7.84
N ASP A 30 -1.42 4.12 -7.29
CA ASP A 30 -2.64 4.46 -7.99
C ASP A 30 -3.11 5.82 -7.47
N PHE A 31 -3.33 6.75 -8.39
CA PHE A 31 -3.91 8.06 -8.14
C PHE A 31 -5.24 8.18 -8.87
N PHE A 32 -6.28 8.61 -8.17
CA PHE A 32 -7.58 8.89 -8.76
C PHE A 32 -8.05 10.28 -8.36
N SER A 33 -8.67 11.02 -9.27
CA SER A 33 -9.25 12.31 -8.96
C SER A 33 -10.61 12.46 -9.63
N ASN A 34 -11.64 12.73 -8.85
CA ASN A 34 -13.01 12.88 -9.32
C ASN A 34 -13.26 14.30 -9.83
N TYR A 35 -13.50 14.46 -11.13
CA TYR A 35 -13.70 15.78 -11.74
C TYR A 35 -15.07 16.38 -11.44
N LEU A 36 -16.05 15.55 -11.08
CA LEU A 36 -17.40 16.00 -10.74
C LEU A 36 -17.55 16.35 -9.25
N HIS A 37 -16.62 15.91 -8.41
CA HIS A 37 -16.65 16.14 -6.96
C HIS A 37 -15.23 16.38 -6.44
N ASN A 38 -14.91 17.64 -6.09
CA ASN A 38 -13.61 18.06 -5.56
C ASN A 38 -12.41 17.62 -6.44
N PRO A 39 -12.25 18.18 -7.66
CA PRO A 39 -11.18 17.82 -8.60
C PRO A 39 -9.75 18.06 -8.08
N GLN A 40 -9.59 18.76 -6.96
CA GLN A 40 -8.30 18.96 -6.31
C GLN A 40 -7.95 17.83 -5.34
N ASN A 41 -8.94 17.02 -4.95
CA ASN A 41 -8.75 15.89 -4.07
C ASN A 41 -8.30 14.71 -4.92
N VAL A 42 -7.20 14.09 -4.49
CA VAL A 42 -6.60 12.95 -5.16
C VAL A 42 -6.60 11.81 -4.16
N ASP A 43 -7.32 10.74 -4.50
CA ASP A 43 -7.27 9.50 -3.76
C ASP A 43 -5.98 8.77 -4.12
N VAL A 44 -5.30 8.27 -3.10
CA VAL A 44 -3.99 7.64 -3.22
C VAL A 44 -4.08 6.24 -2.67
N ASN A 45 -3.72 5.27 -3.50
CA ASN A 45 -3.49 3.90 -3.07
C ASN A 45 -2.06 3.50 -3.42
N TRP A 46 -1.25 3.25 -2.40
CA TRP A 46 0.15 2.88 -2.55
C TRP A 46 0.40 1.51 -1.94
N GLU A 47 0.76 0.57 -2.79
CA GLU A 47 1.09 -0.80 -2.43
C GLU A 47 2.58 -1.06 -2.67
N ASN A 48 3.24 -1.66 -1.69
CA ASN A 48 4.60 -2.19 -1.81
C ASN A 48 4.59 -3.67 -1.49
N MET A 49 5.30 -4.46 -2.29
CA MET A 49 5.51 -5.88 -2.09
C MET A 49 7.00 -6.16 -2.16
N ILE A 50 7.55 -6.71 -1.09
CA ILE A 50 8.93 -7.14 -0.97
C ILE A 50 8.92 -8.65 -0.79
N ALA A 51 9.54 -9.38 -1.70
CA ALA A 51 9.75 -10.81 -1.59
C ALA A 51 11.24 -11.09 -1.40
N LEU A 52 11.58 -11.75 -0.29
CA LEU A 52 12.93 -12.16 0.07
C LEU A 52 13.05 -13.68 0.00
N LYS A 53 13.99 -14.17 -0.81
CA LYS A 53 14.39 -15.58 -0.79
C LYS A 53 15.55 -15.77 0.17
N VAL A 54 15.25 -16.21 1.40
CA VAL A 54 16.26 -16.42 2.44
C VAL A 54 17.18 -17.58 2.06
N ASN A 55 16.59 -18.71 1.65
CA ASN A 55 17.34 -19.85 1.14
C ASN A 55 16.50 -20.64 0.12
N LYS A 56 16.95 -21.85 -0.28
CA LYS A 56 16.23 -22.68 -1.25
C LYS A 56 14.86 -23.15 -0.77
N TYR A 57 14.64 -23.17 0.55
CA TYR A 57 13.45 -23.72 1.19
C TYR A 57 12.59 -22.66 1.88
N ILE A 58 13.14 -21.50 2.21
CA ILE A 58 12.48 -20.45 3.01
C ILE A 58 12.39 -19.18 2.18
N SER A 59 11.17 -18.65 2.09
CA SER A 59 10.87 -17.34 1.51
C SER A 59 10.07 -16.50 2.49
N VAL A 60 10.32 -15.19 2.50
CA VAL A 60 9.57 -14.22 3.28
C VAL A 60 8.96 -13.21 2.31
N ASN A 61 7.72 -12.82 2.54
CA ASN A 61 7.06 -11.72 1.87
C ASN A 61 6.64 -10.66 2.89
N LEU A 62 6.73 -9.40 2.46
CA LEU A 62 6.27 -8.23 3.18
C LEU A 62 5.45 -7.41 2.20
N THR A 63 4.19 -7.17 2.52
CA THR A 63 3.29 -6.33 1.73
C THR A 63 2.78 -5.20 2.60
N THR A 64 2.95 -3.95 2.14
CA THR A 64 2.43 -2.77 2.80
C THR A 64 1.47 -2.03 1.88
N HIS A 65 0.34 -1.61 2.42
CA HIS A 65 -0.72 -0.88 1.72
C HIS A 65 -0.99 0.41 2.47
N LEU A 66 -0.92 1.53 1.76
CA LEU A 66 -1.23 2.86 2.25
C LEU A 66 -2.39 3.41 1.41
N ILE A 67 -3.50 3.76 2.06
CA ILE A 67 -4.69 4.26 1.40
C ILE A 67 -5.07 5.61 2.00
N TYR A 68 -5.31 6.58 1.13
CA TYR A 68 -5.91 7.86 1.45
C TYR A 68 -7.07 8.10 0.48
N ASP A 69 -8.24 8.40 1.04
CA ASP A 69 -9.48 8.66 0.32
C ASP A 69 -10.22 9.74 1.12
N ASP A 70 -10.56 10.85 0.46
CA ASP A 70 -11.19 12.00 1.13
C ASP A 70 -12.69 11.78 1.45
N ASP A 71 -13.33 10.88 0.71
CA ASP A 71 -14.74 10.55 0.84
C ASP A 71 -14.97 9.52 1.97
N VAL A 72 -13.95 8.72 2.30
CA VAL A 72 -13.97 7.81 3.46
C VAL A 72 -13.63 8.56 4.75
N ARG A 73 -14.68 9.00 5.45
CA ARG A 73 -14.53 9.80 6.68
C ARG A 73 -14.78 9.00 7.95
N PHE A 74 -13.93 9.24 8.95
CA PHE A 74 -14.00 8.62 10.28
C PHE A 74 -14.49 9.60 11.34
N ASP A 75 -15.30 9.09 12.26
CA ASP A 75 -15.80 9.87 13.40
C ASP A 75 -14.65 10.23 14.35
N VAL A 76 -14.62 11.50 14.78
CA VAL A 76 -13.78 12.01 15.86
C VAL A 76 -14.70 12.32 17.02
N LEU A 77 -14.53 11.57 18.10
CA LEU A 77 -15.28 11.73 19.34
C LEU A 77 -14.63 12.79 20.23
N ASN A 78 -15.45 13.59 20.92
CA ASN A 78 -14.99 14.39 22.07
C ASN A 78 -14.84 13.50 23.32
N ASP A 79 -14.31 14.07 24.40
CA ASP A 79 -14.09 13.41 25.69
C ASP A 79 -15.38 12.76 26.27
N ASP A 80 -16.56 13.26 25.88
CA ASP A 80 -17.87 12.72 26.26
C ASP A 80 -18.39 11.59 25.34
N GLY A 81 -17.58 11.11 24.39
CA GLY A 81 -17.95 10.03 23.46
C GLY A 81 -18.93 10.44 22.35
N VAL A 82 -19.21 11.74 22.19
CA VAL A 82 -20.08 12.28 21.13
C VAL A 82 -19.25 12.62 19.89
N THR A 83 -19.74 12.25 18.70
CA THR A 83 -19.10 12.58 17.42
C THR A 83 -19.16 14.08 17.13
N THR A 84 -17.99 14.72 17.03
CA THR A 84 -17.86 16.17 16.79
C THR A 84 -17.63 16.49 15.33
N ARG A 85 -16.84 15.66 14.64
CA ARG A 85 -16.50 15.87 13.22
C ARG A 85 -16.12 14.55 12.54
N LYS A 86 -16.35 14.50 11.23
CA LYS A 86 -15.92 13.43 10.34
C LYS A 86 -14.72 13.89 9.52
N VAL A 87 -13.61 13.16 9.56
CA VAL A 87 -12.39 13.52 8.84
C VAL A 87 -11.83 12.34 8.07
N ALA A 88 -11.30 12.58 6.87
CA ALA A 88 -10.50 11.61 6.14
C ALA A 88 -9.19 11.35 6.91
N LYS A 89 -8.73 10.10 6.90
CA LYS A 89 -7.51 9.68 7.59
C LYS A 89 -6.68 8.77 6.70
N LEU A 90 -5.36 8.88 6.83
CA LEU A 90 -4.42 7.96 6.22
C LEU A 90 -4.54 6.57 6.87
N GLN A 91 -4.75 5.54 6.06
CA GLN A 91 -4.87 4.16 6.51
C GLN A 91 -3.63 3.38 6.08
N PHE A 92 -3.04 2.66 7.02
CA PHE A 92 -1.87 1.81 6.76
C PHE A 92 -2.18 0.37 7.14
N LYS A 93 -1.80 -0.56 6.28
CA LYS A 93 -1.91 -2.01 6.48
C LYS A 93 -0.59 -2.67 6.12
N GLU A 94 -0.17 -3.60 6.97
CA GLU A 94 1.03 -4.41 6.76
C GLU A 94 0.68 -5.89 6.88
N ILE A 95 1.24 -6.69 5.98
CA ILE A 95 1.17 -8.15 6.00
C ILE A 95 2.59 -8.68 5.86
N VAL A 96 3.00 -9.52 6.80
CA VAL A 96 4.26 -10.26 6.74
C VAL A 96 3.94 -11.75 6.70
N GLY A 97 4.51 -12.46 5.74
CA GLY A 97 4.34 -13.90 5.59
C GLY A 97 5.69 -14.59 5.41
N ALA A 98 5.85 -15.75 6.04
CA ALA A 98 6.97 -16.64 5.80
C ALA A 98 6.44 -17.97 5.27
N GLY A 99 7.08 -18.49 4.22
CA GLY A 99 6.70 -19.73 3.55
C GLY A 99 7.88 -20.69 3.49
N VAL A 100 7.57 -21.99 3.64
CA VAL A 100 8.52 -23.08 3.47
C VAL A 100 8.12 -23.89 2.22
N SER A 101 9.08 -24.18 1.36
CA SER A 101 8.88 -24.94 0.12
C SER A 101 9.95 -26.02 -0.01
N PHE A 102 9.52 -27.28 -0.11
CA PHE A 102 10.39 -28.40 -0.43
C PHE A 102 10.13 -28.84 -1.86
N LYS A 103 11.20 -28.96 -2.66
CA LYS A 103 11.15 -29.58 -3.99
C LYS A 103 11.80 -30.96 -3.90
N PHE A 104 11.04 -32.00 -4.29
CA PHE A 104 11.48 -33.38 -4.42
C PHE A 104 12.12 -33.61 -5.79
#